data_AF-A0A1R1XEQ0-F1
#
_entry.id   AF-A0A1R1XEQ0-F1
#
_cell.length_a   1.000
_cell.length_b   1.000
_cell.length_c   1.000
_cell.angle_alpha   90.00
_cell.angle_beta   90.00
_cell.angle_gamma   90.00
#
_symmetry.space_group_name_H-M   'P 1'
#
loop_
_entity.id
_entity.type
_entity.pdbx_description
1 polymer ?
#
loop_
_entity_poly.entity_id
_entity_poly.type
_entity_poly.pdbx_seq_one_letter_code
_entity_poly.pdbx_strand_id
1 'polypeptide(L)'
;MADRKVQHGFAKWPYLHKLRPVVIGEKLLNMIKGMYDDPKIAVRVGNEVSNSTGYLCGVRQGCPASPILFDFYINDIFKGVRGVRAPGLASRITGLLFADDAVILAESSAELQDALNTITE
;
A
#
# COMPACT_ATOMS: atom_id res chain seq x y z
N MET A 1 -15.22 5.03 -8.17
CA MET A 1 -14.46 3.77 -8.08
C MET A 1 -13.57 3.70 -9.31
N ALA A 2 -12.33 4.16 -9.21
CA ALA A 2 -11.39 4.17 -10.33
C ALA A 2 -10.47 2.95 -10.16
N ASP A 3 -10.77 1.90 -10.91
CA ASP A 3 -9.97 0.69 -11.01
C ASP A 3 -8.75 1.02 -11.90
N ARG A 4 -7.57 1.24 -11.30
CA ARG A 4 -6.31 1.43 -12.04
C ARG A 4 -5.92 0.09 -12.66
N LYS A 5 -6.30 -0.13 -13.92
CA LYS A 5 -5.66 -1.14 -14.78
C LYS A 5 -4.20 -0.74 -15.01
N VAL A 6 -3.29 -1.29 -14.20
CA VAL A 6 -1.85 -1.27 -14.51
C VAL A 6 -1.60 -2.37 -15.54
N GLN A 7 -1.76 -2.02 -16.81
CA GLN A 7 -1.06 -2.71 -17.88
C GLN A 7 0.35 -2.11 -17.97
N HIS A 8 1.37 -2.95 -17.94
CA HIS A 8 2.71 -2.86 -18.57
C HIS A 8 3.78 -3.55 -17.70
N GLY A 9 4.31 -4.67 -18.19
CA GLY A 9 5.73 -5.03 -18.05
C GLY A 9 6.21 -5.61 -16.72
N PHE A 10 6.41 -6.92 -16.71
CA PHE A 10 7.48 -7.70 -16.06
C PHE A 10 8.32 -7.02 -14.94
N ALA A 11 8.29 -7.65 -13.75
CA ALA A 11 9.38 -7.76 -12.77
C ALA A 11 9.73 -6.58 -11.84
N LYS A 12 8.81 -5.66 -11.49
CA LYS A 12 9.08 -4.72 -10.39
C LYS A 12 7.85 -4.56 -9.50
N TRP A 13 7.96 -5.00 -8.25
CA TRP A 13 7.11 -4.45 -7.18
C TRP A 13 7.25 -2.93 -7.22
N PRO A 14 6.22 -2.16 -7.67
CA PRO A 14 6.38 -0.76 -8.05
C PRO A 14 6.85 0.13 -6.88
N TYR A 15 6.74 -0.40 -5.67
CA TYR A 15 6.87 0.33 -4.41
C TYR A 15 8.16 0.03 -3.65
N LEU A 16 9.12 -0.70 -4.25
CA LEU A 16 10.45 -0.91 -3.66
C LEU A 16 11.17 0.39 -3.29
N HIS A 17 10.87 1.48 -3.98
CA HIS A 17 11.43 2.80 -3.68
C HIS A 17 10.94 3.34 -2.33
N LYS A 18 9.71 3.01 -1.90
CA LYS A 18 9.17 3.38 -0.58
C LYS A 18 9.82 2.60 0.57
N LEU A 19 10.28 1.37 0.30
CA LEU A 19 10.97 0.53 1.29
C LEU A 19 12.42 0.96 1.53
N ARG A 20 13.09 1.51 0.51
CA ARG A 20 14.51 1.87 0.58
C ARG A 20 14.88 2.80 1.76
N PRO A 21 14.11 3.87 2.08
CA PRO A 21 14.45 4.72 3.22
C PRO A 21 14.12 4.11 4.59
N VAL A 22 13.27 3.07 4.66
CA VAL A 22 12.73 2.54 5.93
C VAL A 22 13.35 1.19 6.31
N VAL A 23 13.77 0.39 5.33
CA VAL A 23 14.36 -0.92 5.55
C VAL A 23 15.83 -0.79 5.92
N ILE A 24 16.19 -1.35 7.08
CA ILE A 24 17.57 -1.37 7.56
C ILE A 24 18.34 -2.48 6.83
N GLY A 25 19.35 -2.07 6.06
CA GLY A 25 20.32 -2.98 5.45
C GLY A 25 19.93 -3.48 4.06
N GLU A 26 20.90 -3.43 3.14
CA GLU A 26 20.73 -3.82 1.74
C GLU A 26 20.36 -5.30 1.59
N LYS A 27 20.85 -6.16 2.50
CA LYS A 27 20.55 -7.60 2.51
C LYS A 27 19.06 -7.87 2.70
N LEU A 28 18.41 -7.20 3.66
CA LEU A 28 16.98 -7.37 3.93
C LEU A 28 16.14 -6.87 2.76
N LEU A 29 16.51 -5.72 2.19
CA LEU A 29 15.85 -5.19 1.00
C LEU A 29 15.96 -6.15 -0.19
N ASN A 30 17.13 -6.75 -0.41
CA ASN A 30 17.32 -7.73 -1.49
C ASN A 30 16.57 -9.04 -1.25
N MET A 31 16.45 -9.49 0.01
CA MET A 31 15.60 -10.62 0.38
C MET A 31 14.13 -10.34 0.04
N ILE A 32 13.60 -9.17 0.41
CA ILE A 32 12.22 -8.78 0.09
C ILE A 32 12.02 -8.70 -1.43
N LYS A 33 12.99 -8.14 -2.18
CA LYS A 33 12.94 -8.15 -3.66
C LYS A 33 12.84 -9.57 -4.21
N GLY A 34 13.70 -10.48 -3.76
CA GLY A 34 13.69 -11.88 -4.21
C GLY A 34 12.38 -12.60 -3.85
N MET A 35 11.77 -12.26 -2.72
CA MET A 35 10.47 -12.81 -2.32
C MET A 35 9.30 -12.40 -3.23
N TYR A 36 9.42 -11.29 -3.96
CA TYR A 36 8.40 -10.71 -4.83
C TYR A 36 8.85 -10.66 -6.30
N ASP A 37 9.92 -11.36 -6.65
CA ASP A 37 10.37 -11.52 -8.03
C ASP A 37 9.52 -12.59 -8.74
N ASP A 38 9.02 -12.26 -9.93
CA ASP A 38 8.08 -13.05 -10.75
C ASP A 38 7.12 -13.99 -9.97
N PRO A 39 6.32 -13.45 -9.02
CA PRO A 39 5.49 -14.29 -8.17
C PRO A 39 4.43 -15.00 -8.99
N LYS A 40 4.15 -16.27 -8.63
CA LYS A 40 3.12 -17.09 -9.26
C LYS A 40 2.02 -17.45 -8.26
N ILE A 41 0.82 -17.68 -8.76
CA ILE A 41 -0.34 -18.09 -7.97
C ILE A 41 -1.10 -19.23 -8.67
N ALA A 42 -1.59 -20.16 -7.85
CA ALA A 42 -2.51 -21.21 -8.24
C ALA A 42 -3.56 -21.38 -7.14
N VAL A 43 -4.74 -21.86 -7.51
CA VAL A 43 -5.87 -22.06 -6.60
C VAL A 43 -6.09 -23.56 -6.40
N ARG A 44 -6.22 -24.00 -5.15
CA ARG A 44 -6.57 -25.39 -4.80
C ARG A 44 -8.04 -25.47 -4.38
N VAL A 45 -8.77 -26.43 -4.93
CA VAL A 45 -10.15 -26.77 -4.54
C VAL A 45 -10.22 -28.27 -4.27
N GLY A 46 -10.34 -28.65 -2.98
CA GLY A 46 -10.22 -30.06 -2.58
C GLY A 46 -8.84 -30.61 -2.91
N ASN A 47 -8.80 -31.66 -3.75
CA ASN A 47 -7.56 -32.29 -4.20
C ASN A 47 -7.05 -31.75 -5.55
N GLU A 48 -7.81 -30.87 -6.22
CA GLU A 48 -7.46 -30.31 -7.52
C GLU A 48 -6.73 -28.98 -7.36
N VAL A 49 -5.74 -28.72 -8.23
CA VAL A 49 -4.97 -27.47 -8.27
C VAL A 49 -5.03 -26.87 -9.68
N SER A 50 -5.35 -25.58 -9.78
CA SER A 50 -5.38 -24.87 -11.05
C SER A 50 -3.99 -24.78 -11.69
N ASN A 51 -3.95 -24.47 -12.98
CA ASN A 51 -2.71 -24.01 -13.61
C ASN A 51 -2.18 -22.77 -12.88
N SER A 52 -0.86 -22.67 -12.83
CA SER A 52 -0.16 -21.52 -12.27
C SER A 52 -0.23 -20.33 -13.21
N THR A 53 -0.50 -19.14 -12.67
CA THR A 53 -0.51 -17.87 -13.39
C THR A 53 0.34 -16.81 -12.68
N GLY A 54 0.70 -15.75 -13.38
CA GLY A 54 1.45 -14.64 -12.81
C GLY A 54 0.65 -13.87 -11.77
N TYR A 55 1.30 -13.49 -10.68
CA TYR A 55 0.72 -12.66 -9.63
C TYR A 55 1.08 -11.19 -9.89
N LEU A 56 0.13 -10.46 -10.50
CA LEU A 56 0.41 -9.16 -11.14
C LEU A 56 0.42 -7.97 -10.18
N CYS A 57 -0.33 -8.04 -9.08
CA CYS A 57 -0.48 -6.92 -8.14
C CYS A 57 -0.83 -7.39 -6.73
N GLY A 58 -0.60 -6.52 -5.75
CA GLY A 58 -0.98 -6.74 -4.35
C GLY A 58 0.06 -7.52 -3.54
N VAL A 59 -0.21 -7.68 -2.24
CA VAL A 59 0.63 -8.46 -1.34
C VAL A 59 0.07 -9.87 -1.18
N ARG A 60 0.92 -10.88 -0.96
CA ARG A 60 0.51 -12.28 -0.83
C ARG A 60 -0.37 -12.47 0.41
N GLN A 61 -1.67 -12.66 0.22
CA GLN A 61 -2.57 -12.97 1.34
C GLN A 61 -2.12 -14.23 2.09
N GLY A 62 -2.17 -14.19 3.41
CA GLY A 62 -1.67 -15.25 4.29
C GLY A 62 -0.15 -15.27 4.49
N CYS A 63 0.63 -14.44 3.79
CA CYS A 63 2.06 -14.31 4.04
C CYS A 63 2.30 -13.40 5.26
N PRO A 64 3.08 -13.83 6.28
CA PRO A 64 3.33 -13.04 7.49
C PRO A 64 3.99 -11.68 7.24
N ALA A 65 4.75 -11.53 6.14
CA ALA A 65 5.39 -10.26 5.77
C ALA A 65 4.46 -9.29 5.02
N SER A 66 3.30 -9.75 4.54
CA SER A 66 2.42 -8.92 3.73
C SER A 66 1.78 -7.75 4.47
N PRO A 67 1.35 -7.88 5.74
CA PRO A 67 0.82 -6.75 6.51
C PRO A 67 1.82 -5.59 6.61
N ILE A 68 3.06 -5.86 7.03
CA ILE A 68 4.07 -4.79 7.19
C ILE A 68 4.47 -4.16 5.84
N LEU A 69 4.49 -4.94 4.76
CA LEU A 69 4.76 -4.41 3.42
C LEU A 69 3.61 -3.55 2.89
N PHE A 70 2.37 -3.86 3.28
CA PHE A 70 1.21 -3.03 3.01
C PHE A 70 1.25 -1.73 3.81
N ASP A 71 1.63 -1.79 5.10
CA ASP A 71 1.79 -0.59 5.93
C ASP A 71 2.81 0.39 5.32
N PHE A 72 3.97 -0.11 4.87
CA PHE A 72 4.94 0.73 4.17
C PHE A 72 4.43 1.32 2.86
N TYR A 73 3.51 0.63 2.18
CA TYR A 73 2.91 1.12 0.95
C TYR A 73 1.98 2.32 1.20
N ILE A 74 1.19 2.27 2.28
CA ILE A 74 0.22 3.33 2.64
C ILE A 74 0.79 4.40 3.58
N ASN A 75 2.01 4.25 4.09
CA ASN A 75 2.58 5.14 5.12
C ASN A 75 2.61 6.64 4.74
N ASP A 76 2.65 6.94 3.45
CA ASP A 76 2.65 8.30 2.92
C ASP A 76 1.33 8.69 2.21
N ILE A 77 0.27 7.89 2.36
CA ILE A 77 -1.01 8.11 1.65
C ILE A 77 -1.64 9.47 1.96
N PHE A 78 -1.44 9.99 3.17
CA PHE A 78 -1.94 11.31 3.59
C PHE A 78 -0.92 12.44 3.46
N LYS A 79 0.19 12.20 2.77
CA LYS A 79 1.22 13.24 2.58
C LYS A 79 0.63 14.41 1.79
N GLY A 80 0.76 15.62 2.34
CA GLY A 80 0.22 16.84 1.73
C GLY A 80 -1.21 17.20 2.17
N VAL A 81 -1.90 16.31 2.88
CA VAL A 81 -3.22 16.62 3.46
C VAL A 81 -3.06 17.53 4.67
N ARG A 82 -3.91 18.57 4.76
CA ARG A 82 -3.86 19.56 5.86
C ARG A 82 -4.25 18.97 7.21
N GLY A 83 -5.32 18.15 7.24
CA GLY A 83 -5.86 17.59 8.47
C GLY A 83 -6.62 18.58 9.36
N VAL A 84 -7.01 18.14 10.55
CA VAL A 84 -7.78 18.92 11.55
C VAL A 84 -6.96 19.19 12.81
N ARG A 85 -7.30 20.26 13.54
CA ARG A 85 -6.81 20.44 14.92
C ARG A 85 -7.71 19.69 15.90
N ALA A 86 -7.11 18.92 16.79
CA ALA A 86 -7.81 18.26 17.89
C ALA A 86 -7.31 18.79 19.25
N PRO A 87 -8.21 19.04 20.22
CA PRO A 87 -7.81 19.42 21.56
C PRO A 87 -6.84 18.40 22.17
N GLY A 88 -5.74 18.87 22.77
CA GLY A 88 -4.73 18.02 23.41
C GLY A 88 -3.64 17.48 22.49
N LEU A 89 -3.70 17.74 21.18
CA LEU A 89 -2.62 17.37 20.24
C LEU A 89 -1.88 18.59 19.71
N ALA A 90 -0.55 18.51 19.67
CA ALA A 90 0.32 19.59 19.19
C ALA A 90 0.29 19.72 17.65
N SER A 91 0.07 18.61 16.94
CA SER A 91 0.03 18.55 15.48
C SER A 91 -1.40 18.34 14.96
N ARG A 92 -1.64 18.72 13.71
CA ARG A 92 -2.87 18.38 13.01
C ARG A 92 -2.94 16.86 12.76
N ILE A 93 -4.14 16.30 12.80
CA ILE A 93 -4.40 14.90 12.41
C ILE A 93 -4.94 14.92 10.98
N THR A 94 -4.23 14.29 10.04
CA THR A 94 -4.64 14.21 8.64
C THR A 94 -5.74 13.17 8.41
N GLY A 95 -5.68 12.07 9.15
CA GLY A 95 -6.59 10.95 9.00
C GLY A 95 -6.23 9.80 9.92
N LEU A 96 -6.99 8.72 9.81
CA LEU A 96 -6.79 7.45 10.51
C LEU A 96 -6.65 6.34 9.48
N LEU A 97 -5.75 5.39 9.75
CA LEU A 97 -5.55 4.19 8.93
C LEU A 97 -5.70 2.96 9.82
N PHE A 98 -6.44 1.98 9.33
CA PHE A 98 -6.54 0.67 9.95
C PHE A 98 -6.67 -0.39 8.86
N ALA A 99 -5.59 -1.15 8.62
CA ALA A 99 -5.52 -2.05 7.47
C ALA A 99 -5.93 -1.31 6.18
N ASP A 100 -6.89 -1.83 5.43
CA ASP A 100 -7.42 -1.23 4.20
C ASP A 100 -8.42 -0.07 4.43
N ASP A 101 -8.85 0.18 5.66
CA ASP A 101 -9.72 1.30 6.01
C ASP A 101 -8.93 2.61 6.21
N ALA A 102 -9.40 3.67 5.54
CA ALA A 102 -8.84 5.00 5.65
C ALA A 102 -9.93 6.04 5.93
N VAL A 103 -9.69 6.89 6.92
CA VAL A 103 -10.54 8.05 7.26
C VAL A 103 -9.71 9.31 7.06
N ILE A 104 -10.22 10.25 6.25
CA ILE A 104 -9.60 11.57 6.05
C ILE A 104 -10.36 12.59 6.87
N LEU A 105 -9.65 13.49 7.54
CA LEU A 105 -10.23 14.53 8.38
C LEU A 105 -9.98 15.92 7.76
N ALA A 106 -11.03 16.74 7.72
CA ALA A 106 -10.98 18.11 7.20
C ALA A 106 -11.92 19.03 8.00
N GLU A 107 -11.60 20.33 8.07
CA GLU A 107 -12.39 21.32 8.84
C GLU A 107 -13.57 21.87 8.01
N SER A 108 -13.60 21.62 6.70
CA SER A 108 -14.69 22.01 5.81
C SER A 108 -14.84 21.08 4.60
N SER A 109 -15.98 21.16 3.90
CA SER A 109 -16.20 20.40 2.66
C SER A 109 -15.21 20.76 1.55
N ALA A 110 -14.75 22.02 1.48
CA ALA A 110 -13.77 22.46 0.49
C ALA A 110 -12.40 21.81 0.79
N GLU A 111 -11.98 21.84 2.04
CA GLU A 111 -10.73 21.18 2.46
C GLU A 111 -10.78 19.66 2.29
N LEU A 112 -11.96 19.04 2.50
CA LEU A 112 -12.13 17.61 2.24
C LEU A 112 -11.93 17.30 0.76
N GLN A 113 -12.47 18.13 -0.14
CA GLN A 113 -12.27 17.96 -1.57
C GLN A 113 -10.80 18.15 -1.96
N ASP A 114 -10.12 19.14 -1.40
CA ASP A 114 -8.68 19.35 -1.61
C ASP A 114 -7.85 18.14 -1.14
N ALA A 115 -8.21 17.57 0.01
CA ALA A 115 -7.56 16.38 0.55
C ALA A 115 -7.77 15.15 -0.36
N LEU A 116 -8.99 14.95 -0.86
CA LEU A 116 -9.30 13.87 -1.80
C LEU A 116 -8.53 14.02 -3.12
N ASN A 117 -8.42 15.25 -3.64
CA ASN A 117 -7.64 15.53 -4.85
C ASN A 117 -6.15 15.19 -4.62
N THR A 118 -5.61 15.58 -3.46
CA THR A 118 -4.21 15.31 -3.08
C THR A 118 -3.87 13.82 -3.02
N ILE A 119 -4.81 12.97 -2.56
CA ILE A 119 -4.60 11.52 -2.42
C ILE A 119 -4.79 10.77 -3.75
N THR A 120 -5.51 11.36 -4.70
CA THR A 120 -5.85 10.70 -5.98
C THR A 120 -4.74 10.81 -7.02
N GLU A 121 -3.84 11.78 -6.89
CA GLU A 121 -2.64 11.97 -7.73
C GLU A 121 -1.58 10.88 -7.48
#